data_AF-A0A4R1M591-F1
#
_entry.id   AF-A0A4R1M591-F1
#
_cell.length_a   1.000
_cell.length_b   1.000
_cell.length_c   1.000
_cell.angle_alpha   90.00
_cell.angle_beta   90.00
_cell.angle_gamma   90.00
#
_symmetry.space_group_name_H-M   'P 1'
#
loop_
_entity.id
_entity.type
_entity.pdbx_description
1 polymer ?
#
loop_
_entity_poly.entity_id
_entity_poly.type
_entity_poly.pdbx_seq_one_letter_code
_entity_poly.pdbx_strand_id
1 'polypeptide(L)' 'MSEIKDVGAGALPPAKVNVPCDEFENAIRAIGVVAACEYFGYGANSEFTKTTIDYLRARGQS' A
#
# COMPACT_ATOMS: atom_id res chain seq x y z
N MET A 1 10.34 -15.89 -9.41
CA MET A 1 9.25 -14.97 -9.04
C MET A 1 9.42 -14.68 -7.57
N SER A 2 9.96 -13.51 -7.20
CA SER A 2 10.03 -13.14 -5.78
C SER A 2 8.62 -12.90 -5.27
N GLU A 3 8.20 -13.69 -4.29
CA GLU A 3 7.00 -13.41 -3.49
C GLU A 3 7.19 -12.03 -2.86
N ILE A 4 6.22 -11.13 -3.06
CA ILE A 4 6.13 -9.93 -2.24
C ILE A 4 5.94 -10.42 -0.80
N LYS A 5 7.01 -10.40 0.00
CA LYS A 5 6.88 -10.60 1.44
C LYS A 5 5.96 -9.50 1.94
N ASP A 6 4.78 -9.90 2.40
CA ASP A 6 3.69 -9.07 2.84
C ASP A 6 4.15 -7.72 3.37
N VAL A 7 3.80 -6.65 2.64
CA VAL A 7 3.79 -5.31 3.22
C VAL A 7 2.56 -5.27 4.13
N GLY A 8 2.69 -5.96 5.26
CA GLY A 8 1.61 -6.22 6.21
C GLY A 8 1.03 -4.93 6.76
N ALA A 9 -0.09 -5.07 7.48
CA ALA A 9 -0.74 -3.96 8.19
C ALA A 9 0.30 -3.12 8.97
N GLY A 10 0.40 -1.82 8.65
CA GLY A 10 1.33 -0.90 9.29
C GLY A 10 2.81 -1.03 8.89
N ALA A 11 3.14 -1.86 7.90
CA ALA A 11 4.52 -2.00 7.40
C ALA A 11 5.02 -0.74 6.66
N LEU A 12 4.11 0.10 6.18
CA LEU A 12 4.41 1.42 5.65
C LEU A 12 3.96 2.49 6.66
N PRO A 13 4.83 3.46 7.00
CA PRO A 13 4.44 4.55 7.89
C PRO A 13 3.34 5.40 7.25
N PRO A 14 2.38 5.91 8.04
CA PRO A 14 1.36 6.82 7.53
C PRO A 14 2.01 8.11 6.99
N ALA A 15 1.48 8.61 5.89
CA ALA A 15 1.88 9.89 5.33
C ALA A 15 1.10 11.04 6.00
N LYS A 16 1.67 12.25 5.98
CA LYS A 16 0.94 13.46 6.39
C LYS A 16 -0.30 13.66 5.52
N VAL A 17 -1.44 13.88 6.16
CA VAL A 17 -2.71 14.18 5.48
C VAL A 17 -2.74 15.65 5.07
N ASN A 18 -2.73 15.92 3.77
CA ASN A 18 -2.94 17.24 3.19
C ASN A 18 -4.21 17.29 2.32
N VAL A 19 -4.60 16.15 1.75
CA VAL A 19 -5.83 15.99 0.96
C VAL A 19 -6.60 14.73 1.38
N PRO A 20 -7.91 14.63 1.13
CA PRO A 20 -8.69 13.44 1.50
C PRO A 20 -8.16 12.12 0.93
N CYS A 21 -7.48 12.17 -0.23
CA CYS A 21 -6.83 11.00 -0.83
C CYS A 21 -5.74 10.41 0.09
N ASP A 22 -5.07 11.23 0.88
CA ASP A 22 -4.02 10.78 1.81
C ASP A 22 -4.61 9.95 2.96
N GLU A 23 -5.85 10.23 3.38
CA GLU A 23 -6.55 9.44 4.40
C GLU A 23 -6.86 8.04 3.86
N PHE A 24 -7.31 7.95 2.62
CA PHE A 24 -7.55 6.68 1.95
C PHE A 24 -6.25 5.87 1.80
N GLU A 25 -5.16 6.50 1.37
CA GLU A 25 -3.87 5.84 1.29
C GLU A 25 -3.37 5.39 2.67
N ASN A 26 -3.58 6.17 3.72
CA ASN A 26 -3.24 5.79 5.09
C ASN A 26 -4.09 4.62 5.60
N ALA A 27 -5.36 4.55 5.22
CA ALA A 27 -6.19 3.37 5.49
C ALA A 27 -5.62 2.13 4.80
N ILE A 28 -5.17 2.24 3.54
CA ILE A 28 -4.48 1.15 2.83
C ILE A 28 -3.21 0.73 3.57
N ARG A 29 -2.38 1.67 4.02
CA ARG A 29 -1.17 1.38 4.80
C ARG A 29 -1.50 0.66 6.12
N ALA A 30 -2.59 1.06 6.78
CA ALA A 30 -3.02 0.49 8.05
C ALA A 30 -3.51 -0.95 7.90
N ILE A 31 -4.27 -1.28 6.85
CA ILE A 31 -4.80 -2.64 6.63
C ILE A 31 -3.79 -3.56 5.93
N GLY A 32 -2.79 -2.98 5.24
CA GLY A 32 -1.81 -3.70 4.42
C GLY A 32 -2.12 -3.57 2.93
N VAL A 33 -1.10 -3.21 2.16
CA VAL A 33 -1.26 -2.88 0.72
C VAL A 33 -1.73 -4.09 -0.07
N VAL A 34 -1.19 -5.28 0.23
CA VAL A 34 -1.57 -6.53 -0.45
C VAL A 34 -3.04 -6.86 -0.20
N ALA A 35 -3.48 -6.83 1.06
CA ALA A 35 -4.87 -7.10 1.42
C ALA A 35 -5.84 -6.09 0.77
N ALA A 36 -5.46 -4.82 0.70
CA ALA A 36 -6.23 -3.80 0.00
C ALA A 36 -6.33 -4.10 -1.51
N CYS A 37 -5.21 -4.39 -2.16
CA CYS A 37 -5.18 -4.71 -3.58
C CYS A 37 -5.99 -5.98 -3.92
N GLU A 38 -5.91 -7.01 -3.08
CA GLU A 38 -6.69 -8.25 -3.23
C GLU A 38 -8.20 -7.99 -3.08
N TYR A 39 -8.61 -7.13 -2.15
CA TYR A 39 -10.00 -6.69 -2.02
C TYR A 39 -10.54 -6.06 -3.32
N PHE A 40 -9.70 -5.32 -4.04
CA PHE A 40 -10.05 -4.75 -5.35
C PHE A 40 -9.88 -5.72 -6.53
N GLY A 41 -9.53 -6.98 -6.28
CA GLY A 41 -9.40 -8.02 -7.30
C GLY A 41 -8.02 -8.10 -7.96
N TYR A 42 -7.00 -7.42 -7.42
CA TYR A 42 -5.63 -7.52 -7.91
C TYR A 42 -4.86 -8.58 -7.12
N GLY A 43 -4.24 -9.52 -7.82
CA GLY A 43 -3.42 -10.54 -7.16
C GLY A 43 -2.24 -9.93 -6.41
N ALA A 44 -1.83 -10.55 -5.30
CA ALA A 44 -0.71 -10.09 -4.47
C ALA A 44 0.57 -9.80 -5.27
N ASN A 45 0.90 -10.64 -6.25
CA ASN A 45 2.12 -10.49 -7.07
C ASN A 45 1.89 -9.72 -8.40
N SER A 46 0.72 -9.13 -8.60
CA SER A 46 0.38 -8.36 -9.80
C SER A 46 1.27 -7.12 -9.92
N GLU A 47 1.46 -6.63 -11.15
CA GLU A 47 2.19 -5.37 -11.37
C GLU A 47 1.52 -4.21 -10.64
N PHE A 48 0.19 -4.20 -10.60
CA PHE A 48 -0.58 -3.19 -9.88
C PHE A 48 -0.17 -3.14 -8.40
N THR A 49 -0.20 -4.28 -7.69
CA THR A 49 0.14 -4.34 -6.26
C THR A 49 1.58 -3.88 -6.00
N LYS A 50 2.52 -4.25 -6.89
CA LYS A 50 3.93 -3.80 -6.79
C LYS A 50 4.03 -2.28 -6.95
N THR A 51 3.40 -1.72 -7.98
CA THR A 51 3.39 -0.28 -8.22
C THR A 51 2.74 0.48 -7.06
N THR A 52 1.66 -0.04 -6.48
CA THR A 52 1.02 0.57 -5.32
C THR A 52 1.94 0.58 -4.09
N ILE A 53 2.67 -0.52 -3.84
CA ILE A 53 3.64 -0.57 -2.75
C ILE A 53 4.73 0.48 -2.93
N ASP A 54 5.30 0.58 -4.13
CA ASP A 54 6.39 1.52 -4.42
C ASP A 54 5.91 2.97 -4.31
N TYR A 55 4.70 3.26 -4.82
CA TYR A 55 4.06 4.56 -4.68
C TYR A 55 3.86 4.94 -3.21
N LEU A 56 3.23 4.07 -2.42
CA LEU A 56 2.90 4.35 -1.02
C LEU A 56 4.16 4.48 -0.16
N ARG A 57 5.21 3.71 -0.47
CA ARG A 57 6.52 3.79 0.19
C ARG A 57 7.23 5.11 -0.10
N ALA A 58 7.23 5.57 -1.36
CA ALA A 58 7.83 6.85 -1.73
C ALA A 58 7.16 8.03 -1.02
N ARG A 59 5.84 7.96 -0.82
CA ARG A 59 5.07 9.01 -0.13
C ARG A 59 5.16 8.99 1.40
N GLY A 60 5.51 7.86 2.01
CA GLY A 60 5.58 7.71 3.47
C GLY A 60 6.90 8.16 4.11
N GLN A 61 7.89 8.60 3.31
CA GLN A 61 9.21 9.04 3.80
C GLN A 61 9.40 10.57 3.74
N SER A 62 8.34 11.35 3.52
CA SER A 62 8.38 12.82 3.40
C SER A 62 7.84 13.53 4.65
#